data_AF-K3WY02-F1
#
_entry.id   AF-K3WY02-F1
#
_cell.length_a   1.000
_cell.length_b   1.000
_cell.length_c   1.000
_cell.angle_alpha   90.00
_cell.angle_beta   90.00
_cell.angle_gamma   90.00
#
_symmetry.space_group_name_H-M   'P 1'
#
loop_
_entity.id
_entity.type
_entity.pdbx_description
1 polymer ?
#
loop_
_entity_poly.entity_id
_entity_poly.type
_entity_poly.pdbx_seq_one_letter_code
_entity_poly.pdbx_strand_id
1 'polypeptide(L)'
;MLKRPPGGELPPSPPDPGVASPLNFKEAVRDKSSDKHGDDEFDEWVKRLTKIAERPWKVKDDENLRPMVPAEEEALAAWAMGALVLDAPPAFLVCTHTFAQRVAFLNFFEAHLEGLPSFRHMYECPSMLRKRLYSPS
;
A
#
# COMPACT_ATOMS: atom_id res chain seq x y z
N MET A 1 71.52 -34.93 17.81
CA MET A 1 72.23 -33.82 17.14
C MET A 1 72.00 -33.93 15.65
N LEU A 2 71.34 -32.97 14.99
CA LEU A 2 71.73 -32.39 13.68
C LEU A 2 70.67 -31.39 13.15
N LYS A 3 71.17 -30.17 12.90
CA LYS A 3 70.89 -29.25 11.77
C LYS A 3 69.48 -28.68 11.53
N ARG A 4 69.42 -27.34 11.51
CA ARG A 4 68.42 -26.50 10.80
C ARG A 4 68.56 -26.64 9.28
N PRO A 5 67.46 -26.45 8.53
CA PRO A 5 67.48 -25.72 7.26
C PRO A 5 66.70 -24.38 7.32
N PRO A 6 66.92 -23.48 6.34
CA PRO A 6 66.42 -22.11 6.30
C PRO A 6 65.20 -21.94 5.37
N GLY A 7 64.49 -20.81 5.49
CA GLY A 7 63.57 -20.32 4.46
C GLY A 7 62.09 -20.42 4.81
N GLY A 8 61.51 -19.30 5.20
CA GLY A 8 60.06 -19.09 5.33
C GLY A 8 59.82 -17.60 5.51
N GLU A 9 59.45 -16.92 4.43
CA GLU A 9 58.99 -15.53 4.43
C GLU A 9 57.93 -15.32 5.52
N LEU A 10 58.15 -14.31 6.37
CA LEU A 10 57.05 -13.71 7.13
C LEU A 10 56.16 -12.95 6.14
N PRO A 11 54.83 -13.12 6.18
CA PRO A 11 53.94 -12.24 5.43
C PRO A 11 54.08 -10.79 5.93
N PRO A 12 53.94 -9.78 5.05
CA PRO A 12 54.06 -8.39 5.45
C PRO A 12 53.01 -8.04 6.51
N SER A 13 53.43 -7.23 7.48
CA SER A 13 52.54 -6.63 8.48
C SER A 13 51.35 -5.93 7.79
N PRO A 14 50.15 -5.95 8.38
CA PRO A 14 49.00 -5.23 7.83
C PRO A 14 49.34 -3.73 7.71
N PRO A 15 48.91 -3.05 6.64
CA PRO A 15 49.05 -1.61 6.57
C PRO A 15 48.23 -0.95 7.68
N ASP A 16 48.79 0.09 8.28
CA ASP A 16 48.12 1.02 9.20
C ASP A 16 46.71 1.35 8.66
N PRO A 17 45.66 1.44 9.51
CA PRO A 17 44.33 1.85 9.10
C PRO A 17 44.35 3.34 8.71
N GLY A 18 44.83 3.58 7.50
CA GLY A 18 44.73 4.85 6.80
C GLY A 18 43.26 5.17 6.62
N VAL A 19 42.79 6.12 7.42
CA VAL A 19 41.71 7.07 7.16
C VAL A 19 40.82 6.65 5.99
N ALA A 20 39.87 5.77 6.28
CA ALA A 20 38.72 5.61 5.41
C ALA A 20 38.02 6.97 5.36
N SER A 21 38.07 7.62 4.20
CA SER A 21 37.30 8.84 3.93
C SER A 21 35.87 8.60 4.42
N PRO A 22 35.32 9.45 5.31
CA PRO A 22 33.95 9.29 5.74
C PRO A 22 33.08 9.47 4.49
N LEU A 23 32.48 8.37 4.05
CA LEU A 23 31.40 8.39 3.06
C LEU A 23 30.40 9.41 3.59
N ASN A 24 30.32 10.56 2.91
CA ASN A 24 29.47 11.62 3.38
C ASN A 24 28.04 11.09 3.27
N PHE A 25 27.39 10.90 4.40
CA PHE A 25 25.99 10.47 4.48
C PHE A 25 25.04 11.48 3.79
N LYS A 26 25.56 12.65 3.41
CA LYS A 26 24.81 13.79 2.91
C LYS A 26 24.54 13.70 1.40
N GLU A 27 25.36 12.99 0.63
CA GLU A 27 25.15 12.72 -0.80
C GLU A 27 24.20 11.53 -1.02
N ALA A 28 24.22 10.52 -0.15
CA ALA A 28 23.32 9.36 -0.25
C ALA A 28 21.84 9.70 0.01
N VAL A 29 21.55 10.87 0.59
CA VAL A 29 20.18 11.35 0.84
C VAL A 29 19.70 12.30 -0.27
N ARG A 30 20.59 12.74 -1.17
CA ARG A 30 20.28 13.66 -2.27
C ARG A 30 19.96 12.92 -3.57
N ASP A 31 19.21 11.83 -3.48
CA ASP A 31 18.56 11.22 -4.64
C ASP A 31 17.13 10.77 -4.28
N LYS A 32 16.39 11.69 -3.66
CA LYS A 32 14.95 11.54 -3.32
C LYS A 32 14.13 12.70 -3.87
N SER A 33 14.53 13.26 -5.01
CA SER A 33 13.80 14.35 -5.64
C SER A 33 13.21 13.92 -6.97
N SER A 34 12.17 13.08 -6.91
CA SER A 34 10.89 13.30 -7.61
C SER A 34 10.11 11.99 -7.69
N ASP A 35 9.62 11.50 -6.54
CA ASP A 35 8.61 10.44 -6.51
C ASP A 35 7.21 11.00 -6.87
N LYS A 36 7.16 11.89 -7.88
CA LYS A 36 5.92 12.48 -8.43
C LYS A 36 5.18 11.54 -9.38
N HIS A 37 5.70 10.32 -9.57
CA HIS A 37 5.00 9.35 -10.41
C HIS A 37 4.03 8.49 -9.58
N GLY A 38 4.36 8.26 -8.30
CA GLY A 38 3.57 7.41 -7.41
C GLY A 38 2.33 8.08 -6.84
N ASP A 39 2.37 9.41 -6.64
CA ASP A 39 1.20 10.20 -6.24
C ASP A 39 0.20 10.32 -7.40
N ASP A 40 0.68 10.56 -8.64
CA ASP A 40 -0.15 10.59 -9.84
C ASP A 40 -0.86 9.24 -10.08
N GLU A 41 -0.16 8.10 -9.95
CA GLU A 41 -0.78 6.78 -10.11
C GLU A 41 -1.83 6.50 -9.02
N PHE A 42 -1.53 6.87 -7.77
CA PHE A 42 -2.46 6.71 -6.66
C PHE A 42 -3.71 7.59 -6.82
N ASP A 43 -3.53 8.85 -7.21
CA ASP A 43 -4.64 9.79 -7.42
C ASP A 43 -5.54 9.31 -8.58
N GLU A 44 -4.98 8.80 -9.68
CA GLU A 44 -5.76 8.20 -10.77
C GLU A 44 -6.47 6.91 -10.33
N TRP A 45 -5.83 6.09 -9.49
CA TRP A 45 -6.45 4.91 -8.89
C TRP A 45 -7.65 5.29 -8.00
N VAL A 46 -7.50 6.28 -7.10
CA VAL A 46 -8.59 6.79 -6.26
C VAL A 46 -9.73 7.31 -7.14
N LYS A 47 -9.44 8.17 -8.13
CA LYS A 47 -10.46 8.70 -9.06
C LYS A 47 -11.26 7.59 -9.74
N ARG A 48 -10.58 6.53 -10.18
CA ARG A 48 -11.22 5.37 -10.81
C ARG A 48 -12.17 4.67 -9.83
N LEU A 49 -11.73 4.42 -8.61
CA LEU A 49 -12.55 3.73 -7.61
C LEU A 49 -13.73 4.58 -7.12
N THR A 50 -13.53 5.88 -6.89
CA THR A 50 -14.62 6.83 -6.59
C THR A 50 -15.71 6.76 -7.66
N LYS A 51 -15.32 6.80 -8.94
CA LYS A 51 -16.26 6.72 -10.05
C LYS A 51 -17.07 5.42 -10.07
N ILE A 52 -16.48 4.30 -9.64
CA ILE A 52 -17.17 3.01 -9.54
C ILE A 52 -18.13 3.02 -8.34
N ALA A 53 -17.65 3.47 -7.19
CA ALA A 53 -18.39 3.46 -5.93
C ALA A 53 -19.59 4.41 -5.94
N GLU A 54 -19.47 5.60 -6.54
CA GLU A 54 -20.53 6.62 -6.58
C GLU A 54 -21.47 6.49 -7.78
N ARG A 55 -21.16 5.58 -8.73
CA ARG A 55 -22.01 5.36 -9.89
C ARG A 55 -23.45 5.09 -9.41
N PRO A 56 -24.48 5.74 -9.98
CA PRO A 56 -25.85 5.50 -9.57
C PRO A 56 -26.27 4.08 -9.95
N TRP A 57 -26.77 3.33 -8.96
CA TRP A 57 -27.29 1.98 -9.13
C TRP A 57 -28.78 1.92 -8.78
N LYS A 58 -29.52 1.09 -9.51
CA LYS A 58 -30.91 0.80 -9.18
C LYS A 58 -30.94 -0.20 -8.03
N VAL A 59 -31.70 0.11 -6.99
CA VAL A 59 -31.99 -0.81 -5.90
C VAL A 59 -32.60 -2.10 -6.47
N LYS A 60 -32.12 -3.24 -5.99
CA LYS A 60 -32.66 -4.55 -6.31
C LYS A 60 -33.23 -5.20 -5.05
N ASP A 61 -34.21 -6.07 -5.25
CA ASP A 61 -34.68 -6.96 -4.21
C ASP A 61 -33.56 -7.94 -3.83
N ASP A 62 -33.55 -8.39 -2.58
CA ASP A 62 -32.51 -9.27 -2.05
C ASP A 62 -32.44 -10.62 -2.81
N GLU A 63 -33.54 -11.05 -3.44
CA GLU A 63 -33.59 -12.25 -4.30
C GLU A 63 -33.01 -12.04 -5.71
N ASN A 64 -32.75 -10.79 -6.11
CA ASN A 64 -32.34 -10.40 -7.46
C ASN A 64 -30.99 -9.67 -7.47
N LEU A 65 -30.14 -9.93 -6.47
CA LEU A 65 -28.81 -9.35 -6.36
C LEU A 65 -27.89 -9.93 -7.45
N ARG A 66 -27.04 -9.07 -8.01
CA ARG A 66 -25.98 -9.52 -8.93
C ARG A 66 -24.69 -9.77 -8.16
N PRO A 67 -23.81 -10.66 -8.65
CA PRO A 67 -22.46 -10.75 -8.12
C PRO A 67 -21.72 -9.41 -8.31
N MET A 68 -20.78 -9.16 -7.40
CA MET A 68 -19.81 -8.08 -7.57
C MET A 68 -18.83 -8.42 -8.69
N VAL A 69 -18.37 -7.39 -9.38
CA VAL A 69 -17.24 -7.51 -10.31
C VAL A 69 -15.94 -7.13 -9.59
N PRO A 70 -14.77 -7.59 -10.07
CA PRO A 70 -13.49 -7.36 -9.37
C PRO A 70 -13.18 -5.89 -9.06
N ALA A 71 -13.59 -4.97 -9.94
CA ALA A 71 -13.36 -3.54 -9.72
C ALA A 71 -14.22 -2.96 -8.58
N GLU A 72 -15.37 -3.58 -8.29
CA GLU A 72 -16.22 -3.20 -7.15
C GLU A 72 -15.69 -3.81 -5.85
N GLU A 73 -15.14 -5.02 -5.91
CA GLU A 73 -14.45 -5.65 -4.77
C GLU A 73 -13.25 -4.80 -4.35
N GLU A 74 -12.47 -4.32 -5.31
CA GLU A 74 -11.36 -3.40 -5.07
C GLU A 74 -11.84 -2.08 -4.45
N ALA A 75 -12.92 -1.49 -4.97
CA ALA A 75 -13.51 -0.28 -4.42
C ALA A 75 -14.03 -0.48 -2.98
N LEU A 76 -14.70 -1.61 -2.71
CA LEU A 76 -15.21 -1.95 -1.39
C LEU A 76 -14.07 -2.15 -0.39
N ALA A 77 -13.02 -2.87 -0.78
CA ALA A 77 -11.85 -3.10 0.06
C ALA A 77 -11.12 -1.78 0.34
N ALA A 78 -10.91 -0.94 -0.67
CA ALA A 78 -10.28 0.37 -0.51
C ALA A 78 -11.07 1.26 0.45
N TRP A 79 -12.40 1.27 0.33
CA TRP A 79 -13.28 2.01 1.21
C TRP A 79 -13.24 1.47 2.65
N ALA A 80 -13.37 0.16 2.83
CA ALA A 80 -13.31 -0.47 4.15
C ALA A 80 -11.96 -0.27 4.86
N MET A 81 -10.88 -0.10 4.11
CA MET A 81 -9.54 0.23 4.64
C MET A 81 -9.31 1.73 4.88
N GLY A 82 -10.26 2.60 4.54
CA GLY A 82 -10.11 4.05 4.62
C GLY A 82 -9.21 4.66 3.55
N ALA A 83 -8.75 3.88 2.57
CA ALA A 83 -7.95 4.37 1.44
C ALA A 83 -8.81 5.12 0.41
N LEU A 84 -10.09 4.77 0.32
CA LEU A 84 -11.10 5.48 -0.46
C LEU A 84 -12.09 6.15 0.49
N VAL A 85 -12.01 7.47 0.62
CA VAL A 85 -12.94 8.25 1.46
C VAL A 85 -14.16 8.64 0.64
N LEU A 86 -15.35 8.30 1.12
CA LEU A 86 -16.64 8.60 0.52
C LEU A 86 -17.57 9.14 1.60
N ASP A 87 -18.55 9.97 1.22
CA ASP A 87 -19.54 10.53 2.15
C ASP A 87 -20.62 9.51 2.56
N ALA A 88 -20.62 8.33 1.95
CA ALA A 88 -21.53 7.23 2.24
C ALA A 88 -20.91 5.88 1.84
N PRO A 89 -21.49 4.74 2.26
CA PRO A 89 -21.10 3.44 1.73
C PRO A 89 -21.21 3.36 0.19
N PRO A 90 -20.39 2.53 -0.48
CA PRO A 90 -20.40 2.41 -1.93
C PRO A 90 -21.81 2.12 -2.50
N ALA A 91 -22.24 2.90 -3.48
CA ALA A 91 -23.61 2.87 -4.00
C ALA A 91 -23.97 1.53 -4.66
N PHE A 92 -23.00 0.79 -5.21
CA PHE A 92 -23.26 -0.53 -5.81
C PHE A 92 -23.77 -1.58 -4.80
N LEU A 93 -23.57 -1.37 -3.50
CA LEU A 93 -24.05 -2.28 -2.46
C LEU A 93 -25.58 -2.49 -2.56
N VAL A 94 -26.35 -1.52 -3.06
CA VAL A 94 -27.81 -1.62 -3.24
C VAL A 94 -28.26 -2.67 -4.26
N CYS A 95 -27.34 -3.20 -5.07
CA CYS A 95 -27.64 -4.23 -6.05
C CYS A 95 -26.76 -5.48 -5.92
N THR A 96 -25.83 -5.50 -4.95
CA THR A 96 -24.91 -6.62 -4.73
C THR A 96 -25.04 -7.24 -3.34
N HIS A 97 -25.63 -6.53 -2.38
CA HIS A 97 -25.76 -6.96 -1.00
C HIS A 97 -27.21 -6.89 -0.51
N THR A 98 -27.55 -7.80 0.38
CA THR A 98 -28.87 -7.84 1.02
C THR A 98 -29.09 -6.60 1.86
N PHE A 99 -30.35 -6.33 2.22
CA PHE A 99 -30.67 -5.23 3.13
C PHE A 99 -29.88 -5.32 4.46
N ALA A 100 -29.82 -6.51 5.06
CA ALA A 100 -29.12 -6.72 6.32
C ALA A 100 -27.61 -6.42 6.21
N GLN A 101 -26.98 -6.83 5.11
CA GLN A 101 -25.57 -6.53 4.86
C GLN A 101 -25.33 -5.03 4.65
N ARG A 102 -26.23 -4.35 3.93
CA ARG A 102 -26.14 -2.90 3.73
C ARG A 102 -26.22 -2.12 5.03
N VAL A 103 -27.10 -2.53 5.95
CA VAL A 103 -27.18 -1.94 7.29
C VAL A 103 -25.87 -2.17 8.07
N ALA A 104 -25.26 -3.35 7.97
CA ALA A 104 -23.97 -3.60 8.61
C ALA A 104 -22.86 -2.70 8.08
N PHE A 105 -22.80 -2.47 6.76
CA PHE A 105 -21.84 -1.53 6.16
C PHE A 105 -22.11 -0.08 6.55
N LEU A 106 -23.37 0.34 6.66
CA LEU A 106 -23.72 1.67 7.13
C LEU A 106 -23.26 1.87 8.59
N ASN A 107 -23.55 0.91 9.47
CA ASN A 107 -23.06 0.97 10.85
C ASN A 107 -21.53 0.99 10.92
N PHE A 108 -20.86 0.24 10.05
CA PHE A 108 -19.40 0.26 9.97
C PHE A 108 -18.88 1.65 9.55
N PHE A 109 -19.53 2.27 8.55
CA PHE A 109 -19.20 3.61 8.08
C PHE A 109 -19.30 4.64 9.20
N GLU A 110 -20.47 4.71 9.84
CA GLU A 110 -20.74 5.64 10.95
C GLU A 110 -19.76 5.44 12.12
N ALA A 111 -19.39 4.18 12.40
CA ALA A 111 -18.51 3.87 13.53
C ALA A 111 -17.01 4.10 13.24
N HIS A 112 -16.55 3.99 11.99
CA HIS A 112 -15.11 3.92 11.70
C HIS A 112 -14.62 4.86 10.59
N LEU A 113 -15.49 5.29 9.67
CA LEU A 113 -15.10 6.02 8.47
C LEU A 113 -15.69 7.43 8.39
N GLU A 114 -16.82 7.68 9.05
CA GLU A 114 -17.44 9.00 9.11
C GLU A 114 -16.49 10.00 9.79
N GLY A 115 -16.18 11.10 9.08
CA GLY A 115 -15.30 12.15 9.60
C GLY A 115 -13.79 11.89 9.49
N LEU A 116 -13.35 10.80 8.83
CA LEU A 116 -11.94 10.63 8.52
C LEU A 116 -11.49 11.66 7.46
N PRO A 117 -10.47 12.51 7.74
CA PRO A 117 -9.88 13.33 6.69
C PRO A 117 -9.24 12.41 5.64
N SER A 118 -9.32 12.82 4.36
CA SER A 118 -8.63 12.14 3.24
C SER A 118 -7.26 11.63 3.71
N PHE A 119 -7.10 10.31 3.75
CA PHE A 119 -5.99 9.59 4.39
C PHE A 119 -4.67 9.72 3.63
N ARG A 120 -4.39 10.89 3.06
CA ARG A 120 -3.22 11.21 2.23
C ARG A 120 -1.88 11.08 2.98
N HIS A 121 -1.89 10.83 4.29
CA HIS A 121 -0.68 10.81 5.12
C HIS A 121 -0.45 9.56 5.98
N MET A 122 -1.32 8.54 6.01
CA MET A 122 -1.10 7.40 6.91
C MET A 122 -0.60 6.11 6.25
N TYR A 123 -0.54 6.05 4.91
CA TYR A 123 0.02 4.91 4.17
C TYR A 123 0.95 5.38 3.05
N GLU A 124 2.15 5.87 3.42
CA GLU A 124 3.28 6.07 2.50
C GLU A 124 3.86 4.72 2.01
N CYS A 125 3.05 3.87 1.37
CA CYS A 125 3.56 2.83 0.45
C CYS A 125 2.41 2.17 -0.33
N PRO A 126 2.06 2.68 -1.52
CA PRO A 126 1.15 2.02 -2.46
C PRO A 126 1.57 0.57 -2.80
N SER A 127 2.87 0.26 -2.68
CA SER A 127 3.44 -1.08 -2.90
C SER A 127 3.00 -2.14 -1.89
N MET A 128 2.53 -1.74 -0.71
CA MET A 128 2.03 -2.65 0.33
C MET A 128 0.56 -3.03 0.11
N LEU A 129 -0.22 -2.14 -0.51
CA LEU A 129 -1.65 -2.35 -0.79
C LEU A 129 -1.84 -3.41 -1.89
N ARG A 130 -1.05 -3.34 -2.98
CA ARG A 130 -1.05 -4.40 -4.02
C ARG A 130 -0.57 -5.75 -3.51
N LYS A 131 0.42 -5.80 -2.62
CA LYS A 131 0.92 -7.06 -2.04
C LYS A 131 -0.09 -7.77 -1.14
N ARG A 132 -0.97 -7.01 -0.48
CA ARG A 132 -2.04 -7.57 0.36
C ARG A 132 -3.25 -8.05 -0.45
N LEU A 133 -3.55 -7.41 -1.57
CA LEU A 133 -4.61 -7.82 -2.50
C LEU A 133 -4.23 -9.03 -3.38
N TYR A 134 -2.92 -9.27 -3.62
CA TYR A 134 -2.43 -10.32 -4.54
C TYR A 134 -1.55 -11.41 -3.90
N SER A 135 -1.54 -11.59 -2.58
CA SER A 135 -0.90 -12.78 -1.98
C SER A 135 -1.88 -13.95 -1.92
N PRO A 136 -1.72 -15.02 -2.72
CA PRO A 136 -2.36 -16.29 -2.41
C PRO A 136 -1.68 -16.85 -1.14
N SER A 137 -2.49 -17.32 -0.19
CA SER A 137 -2.03 -18.09 0.97
C SER A 137 -1.38 -19.40 0.56
#